data_AF-A0A939I7D0-F1
#
_entry.id   AF-A0A939I7D0-F1
#
_cell.length_a   1.000
_cell.length_b   1.000
_cell.length_c   1.000
_cell.angle_alpha   90.00
_cell.angle_beta   90.00
_cell.angle_gamma   90.00
#
_symmetry.space_group_name_H-M   'P 1'
#
loop_
_entity.id
_entity.type
_entity.pdbx_description
1 polymer ?
#
loop_
_entity_poly.entity_id
_entity_poly.type
_entity_poly.pdbx_seq_one_letter_code
_entity_poly.pdbx_strand_id
1 'polypeptide(L)'
;MPYKFTVPTGWKWVEWGSYYYYNDETHVATPPKPLDVTVDDKVLSFELDTHLNSKGTDATRLVFSVLVEPVAGTKPDVYKDGQAVVGKDGQALLPVKTALWGITQ
;
A
#
# COMPACT_ATOMS: atom_id res chain seq x y z
N MET A 1 -2.37 0.06 13.42
CA MET A 1 -1.76 1.34 13.00
C MET A 1 -2.48 1.84 11.77
N PRO A 2 -2.85 3.14 11.69
CA PRO A 2 -3.53 3.67 10.52
C PRO A 2 -2.56 3.91 9.36
N TYR A 3 -3.00 3.58 8.16
CA TYR A 3 -2.31 3.84 6.90
C TYR A 3 -3.21 4.70 6.03
N LYS A 4 -2.63 5.67 5.32
CA LYS A 4 -3.37 6.57 4.42
C LYS A 4 -2.56 6.82 3.16
N PHE A 5 -3.11 6.47 2.01
CA PHE A 5 -2.49 6.68 0.70
C PHE A 5 -3.34 7.65 -0.12
N THR A 6 -2.70 8.72 -0.60
CA THR A 6 -3.31 9.71 -1.50
C THR A 6 -2.95 9.35 -2.94
N VAL A 7 -3.97 9.21 -3.78
CA VAL A 7 -3.80 8.87 -5.19
C VAL A 7 -3.20 10.04 -5.99
N PRO A 8 -2.33 9.79 -7.00
CA PRO A 8 -1.82 10.84 -7.88
C PRO A 8 -2.92 11.54 -8.70
N THR A 9 -2.62 12.74 -9.23
CA THR A 9 -3.58 13.47 -10.07
C THR A 9 -3.95 12.69 -11.33
N GLY A 10 -5.26 12.62 -11.62
CA GLY A 10 -5.79 11.88 -12.77
C GLY A 10 -6.05 10.39 -12.48
N TRP A 11 -5.82 9.92 -11.27
CA TRP A 11 -6.07 8.54 -10.88
C TRP A 11 -7.10 8.48 -9.74
N LYS A 12 -7.77 7.34 -9.58
CA LYS A 12 -8.63 7.03 -8.44
C LYS A 12 -8.34 5.64 -7.89
N TRP A 13 -8.59 5.44 -6.60
CA TRP A 13 -8.43 4.14 -5.96
C TRP A 13 -9.51 3.16 -6.41
N VAL A 14 -9.13 1.90 -6.55
CA VAL A 14 -10.06 0.77 -6.53
C VAL A 14 -10.14 0.29 -5.09
N GLU A 15 -11.34 -0.07 -4.61
CA GLU A 15 -11.57 -0.62 -3.25
C GLU A 15 -11.01 -2.05 -3.12
N TRP A 16 -9.70 -2.16 -3.23
CA TRP A 16 -8.96 -3.40 -3.10
C TRP A 16 -7.55 -3.12 -2.59
N GLY A 17 -7.12 -3.93 -1.63
CA GLY A 17 -5.75 -3.91 -1.14
C GLY A 17 -5.34 -5.27 -0.59
N SER A 18 -4.05 -5.56 -0.65
CA SER A 18 -3.44 -6.68 0.05
C SER A 18 -2.07 -6.30 0.61
N TYR A 19 -1.60 -7.08 1.56
CA TYR A 19 -0.28 -6.92 2.15
C TYR A 19 0.42 -8.26 2.35
N TYR A 20 1.75 -8.20 2.40
CA TYR A 20 2.63 -9.35 2.53
C TYR A 20 3.82 -8.99 3.39
N TYR A 21 4.24 -9.91 4.25
CA TYR A 21 5.50 -9.81 4.96
C TYR A 21 6.62 -10.48 4.18
N TYR A 22 7.81 -9.93 4.32
CA TYR A 22 9.04 -10.55 3.84
C TYR A 22 10.02 -10.75 4.99
N ASN A 23 10.74 -11.87 4.95
CA ASN A 23 11.85 -12.13 5.86
C ASN A 23 13.09 -11.31 5.43
N ASP A 24 13.29 -11.13 4.12
CA ASP A 24 14.38 -10.36 3.49
C ASP A 24 13.95 -9.75 2.13
N GLU A 25 14.88 -9.32 1.28
CA GLU A 25 14.53 -8.69 -0.02
C GLU A 25 13.83 -9.62 -1.01
N THR A 26 13.96 -10.93 -0.87
CA THR A 26 13.58 -11.92 -1.88
C THR A 26 12.60 -12.97 -1.39
N HIS A 27 12.49 -13.17 -0.07
CA HIS A 27 11.70 -14.25 0.51
C HIS A 27 10.43 -13.74 1.17
N VAL A 28 9.29 -14.02 0.51
CA VAL A 28 7.95 -13.80 1.05
C VAL A 28 7.76 -14.69 2.28
N ALA A 29 7.45 -14.07 3.42
CA ALA A 29 7.23 -14.76 4.69
C ALA A 29 5.78 -15.26 4.83
N THR A 30 4.83 -14.59 4.18
CA THR A 30 3.40 -14.92 4.28
C THR A 30 2.67 -14.80 2.94
N PRO A 31 1.65 -15.64 2.69
CA PRO A 31 0.74 -15.39 1.56
C PRO A 31 0.08 -14.00 1.65
N PRO A 32 -0.46 -13.49 0.53
CA PRO A 32 -1.25 -12.26 0.51
C PRO A 32 -2.30 -12.28 1.60
N LYS A 33 -2.41 -11.19 2.34
CA LYS A 33 -3.54 -10.96 3.24
C LYS A 33 -4.36 -9.79 2.71
N PRO A 34 -5.70 -9.91 2.60
CA PRO A 34 -6.53 -8.81 2.16
C PRO A 34 -6.50 -7.68 3.19
N LEU A 35 -6.63 -6.44 2.70
CA LEU A 35 -6.87 -5.26 3.53
C LEU A 35 -8.35 -4.92 3.50
N ASP A 36 -8.89 -4.57 4.67
CA ASP A 36 -10.15 -3.86 4.75
C ASP A 36 -9.85 -2.38 4.48
N VAL A 37 -10.21 -1.91 3.28
CA VAL A 37 -9.87 -0.59 2.79
C VAL A 37 -11.11 0.30 2.76
N THR A 38 -10.94 1.55 3.12
CA THR A 38 -11.95 2.60 2.93
C THR A 38 -11.41 3.62 1.95
N VAL A 39 -12.19 3.95 0.93
CA VAL A 39 -11.86 5.01 -0.04
C VAL A 39 -12.74 6.23 0.22
N ASP A 40 -12.10 7.38 0.38
CA ASP A 40 -12.76 8.69 0.50
C ASP A 40 -12.10 9.68 -0.46
N ASP A 41 -12.83 10.08 -1.51
CA ASP A 41 -12.37 10.86 -2.66
C ASP A 41 -11.05 10.35 -3.29
N LYS A 42 -9.92 10.78 -2.72
CA LYS A 42 -8.56 10.52 -3.18
C LYS A 42 -7.72 9.72 -2.20
N VAL A 43 -8.27 9.37 -1.04
CA VAL A 43 -7.54 8.75 0.06
C VAL A 43 -8.03 7.31 0.25
N LEU A 44 -7.11 6.37 0.18
CA LEU A 44 -7.32 4.98 0.60
C LEU A 44 -6.75 4.82 2.00
N SER A 45 -7.58 4.37 2.92
CA SER A 45 -7.22 4.15 4.32
C SER A 45 -7.44 2.71 4.74
N PHE A 46 -6.58 2.18 5.60
CA PHE A 46 -6.76 0.88 6.23
C PHE A 46 -6.03 0.83 7.58
N GLU A 47 -6.46 -0.06 8.46
CA GLU A 47 -5.77 -0.34 9.70
C GLU A 47 -5.09 -1.70 9.66
N LEU A 48 -3.81 -1.72 10.01
CA LEU A 48 -3.05 -2.96 10.14
C LEU A 48 -2.21 -2.93 11.42
N ASP A 49 -2.29 -3.99 12.21
CA ASP A 49 -1.32 -4.23 13.27
C ASP A 49 -0.15 -5.03 12.70
N THR A 50 0.97 -4.33 12.48
CA THR A 50 2.16 -4.96 11.89
C THR A 50 2.90 -5.88 12.84
N HIS A 51 2.58 -5.86 14.14
CA HIS A 51 3.27 -6.66 15.16
C HIS A 51 2.58 -7.98 15.49
N LEU A 52 1.46 -8.31 14.84
CA LEU A 52 0.59 -9.41 15.30
C LEU A 52 1.13 -10.84 15.08
N ASN A 53 2.36 -11.05 14.57
CA ASN A 53 2.94 -12.39 14.37
C ASN A 53 4.46 -12.47 14.64
N SER A 54 4.98 -11.78 15.66
CA SER A 54 6.40 -11.84 16.08
C SER A 54 6.80 -13.16 16.75
N LYS A 55 6.48 -14.31 16.15
CA LYS A 55 7.10 -15.59 16.51
C LYS A 55 8.46 -15.72 15.80
N GLY A 56 9.46 -15.04 16.34
CA GLY A 56 10.89 -15.39 16.20
C GLY A 56 11.61 -15.06 14.89
N THR A 57 10.90 -14.78 13.80
CA THR A 57 11.47 -14.18 12.58
C THR A 57 10.90 -12.79 12.42
N ASP A 58 11.65 -11.77 12.81
CA ASP A 58 11.27 -10.38 12.57
C ASP A 58 11.10 -10.18 11.07
N ALA A 59 9.86 -10.04 10.61
CA ALA A 59 9.59 -9.66 9.23
C ALA A 59 10.19 -8.27 9.02
N THR A 60 11.28 -8.21 8.26
CA THR A 60 12.05 -6.98 8.09
C THR A 60 11.35 -5.99 7.16
N ARG A 61 10.37 -6.45 6.36
CA ARG A 61 9.69 -5.63 5.35
C ARG A 61 8.22 -5.98 5.21
N LEU A 62 7.45 -4.96 4.86
CA LEU A 62 6.01 -5.02 4.59
C LEU A 62 5.76 -4.38 3.23
N VAL A 63 5.10 -5.13 2.35
CA VAL A 63 4.72 -4.66 1.00
C VAL A 63 3.21 -4.53 0.93
N PHE A 64 2.74 -3.38 0.47
CA PHE A 64 1.34 -3.13 0.16
C PHE A 64 1.12 -3.20 -1.34
N SER A 65 0.11 -3.96 -1.75
CA SER A 65 -0.39 -3.96 -3.12
C SER A 65 -1.78 -3.33 -3.10
N VAL A 66 -1.93 -2.19 -3.78
CA VAL A 66 -3.17 -1.44 -3.90
C VAL A 66 -3.41 -1.15 -5.38
N LEU A 67 -4.67 -1.04 -5.79
CA LEU A 67 -5.05 -0.85 -7.18
C LEU A 67 -5.56 0.56 -7.42
N VAL A 68 -5.17 1.13 -8.56
CA VAL A 68 -5.71 2.39 -9.07
C VAL A 68 -6.19 2.21 -10.49
N GLU A 69 -7.10 3.09 -10.89
CA GLU A 69 -7.55 3.21 -12.27
C GLU A 69 -7.45 4.65 -12.76
N PRO A 70 -7.15 4.86 -14.05
CA PRO A 70 -7.09 6.21 -14.60
C PRO A 70 -8.49 6.81 -14.69
N VAL A 71 -8.61 8.07 -14.30
CA VAL A 71 -9.77 8.91 -14.63
C VAL A 71 -9.70 9.27 -16.12
N ALA A 72 -10.84 9.55 -16.74
CA ALA A 72 -10.90 9.90 -18.16
C ALA A 72 -9.92 11.03 -18.53
N GLY A 73 -9.10 10.80 -19.55
CA GLY A 73 -8.10 11.75 -20.04
C GLY A 73 -6.71 11.62 -19.40
N THR A 74 -6.53 10.73 -18.44
CA THR A 74 -5.22 10.43 -17.85
C THR A 74 -4.32 9.71 -18.84
N LYS A 75 -3.06 10.13 -18.92
CA LYS A 75 -2.07 9.62 -19.88
C LYS A 75 -1.11 8.65 -19.18
N PRO A 76 -0.55 7.67 -19.90
CA PRO A 76 0.54 6.86 -19.37
C PRO A 76 1.78 7.72 -19.11
N ASP A 77 2.23 7.82 -17.84
CA ASP A 77 3.45 8.53 -17.43
C ASP A 77 3.86 8.14 -15.99
N VAL A 78 4.98 8.69 -15.51
CA VAL A 78 5.41 8.61 -14.11
C VAL A 78 4.81 9.77 -13.31
N TYR A 79 3.87 9.44 -12.43
CA TYR A 79 3.24 10.40 -11.51
C TYR A 79 3.96 10.40 -10.14
N LYS A 80 4.26 11.59 -9.60
CA LYS A 80 5.05 11.76 -8.36
C LYS A 80 4.33 12.57 -7.27
N ASP A 81 3.09 12.97 -7.52
CA ASP A 81 2.27 13.80 -6.65
C ASP A 81 1.33 13.00 -5.73
N GLY A 82 1.36 11.67 -5.80
CA GLY A 82 0.76 10.80 -4.79
C GLY A 82 1.55 10.76 -3.49
N GLN A 83 0.93 10.32 -2.40
CA GLN A 83 1.55 10.27 -1.07
C GLN A 83 1.17 8.99 -0.34
N ALA A 84 2.09 8.43 0.45
CA ALA A 84 1.81 7.35 1.39
C ALA A 84 2.21 7.75 2.81
N VAL A 85 1.28 7.67 3.74
CA VAL A 85 1.50 7.88 5.17
C VAL A 85 1.30 6.55 5.88
N VAL A 86 2.33 6.13 6.61
CA VAL A 86 2.38 4.85 7.32
C VAL A 86 2.56 5.12 8.81
N GLY A 87 1.65 4.56 9.62
CA GLY A 87 1.72 4.68 11.07
C GLY A 87 1.07 5.96 11.60
N LYS A 88 1.13 6.12 12.92
CA LYS A 88 0.65 7.32 13.61
C LYS A 88 1.75 8.39 13.45
N ASP A 89 1.47 9.43 12.68
CA ASP A 89 2.35 10.61 12.49
C ASP A 89 3.67 10.37 11.71
N GLY A 90 3.65 9.49 10.71
CA GLY A 90 4.80 9.32 9.79
C GLY A 90 5.98 8.53 10.35
N GLN A 91 5.82 7.89 11.51
CA GLN A 91 6.80 6.95 12.05
C GLN A 91 6.50 5.53 11.57
N ALA A 92 7.10 5.16 10.44
CA ALA A 92 7.28 3.77 10.06
C ALA A 92 8.77 3.43 10.23
N LEU A 93 9.12 2.57 11.19
CA LEU A 93 10.49 2.08 11.36
C LEU A 93 10.86 0.95 10.37
N LEU A 94 10.08 0.76 9.31
CA LEU A 94 10.32 -0.24 8.27
C LEU A 94 10.45 0.44 6.91
N PRO A 95 11.38 0.00 6.03
CA PRO A 95 11.43 0.50 4.67
C PRO A 95 10.14 0.12 3.94
N VAL A 96 9.27 1.11 3.70
CA VAL A 96 8.03 0.92 2.94
C VAL A 96 8.31 1.15 1.47
N LYS A 97 8.10 0.11 0.65
CA LYS A 97 8.09 0.20 -0.81
C LYS A 97 6.64 0.03 -1.29
N THR A 98 6.03 1.10 -1.77
CA THR A 98 4.74 1.05 -2.46
C THR A 98 4.98 0.82 -3.95
N ALA A 99 4.45 -0.29 -4.47
CA ALA A 99 4.37 -0.54 -5.91
C ALA A 99 2.91 -0.33 -6.35
N LEU A 100 2.67 0.66 -7.20
CA LEU A 100 1.38 0.89 -7.84
C LEU A 100 1.34 0.08 -9.15
N TRP A 101 0.36 -0.80 -9.29
CA TRP A 101 0.13 -1.53 -10.54
C TRP A 101 -1.10 -0.94 -11.22
N GLY A 102 -0.91 -0.32 -12.39
CA GLY A 102 -2.00 0.17 -13.24
C GLY A 102 -2.43 -0.93 -14.22
N ILE A 103 -3.73 -1.19 -14.32
CA ILE A 103 -4.30 -2.04 -15.37
C ILE A 103 -4.66 -1.11 -16.54
N THR A 104 -3.92 -1.20 -17.63
CA THR A 104 -4.31 -0.59 -18.91
C THR A 104 -5.19 -1.61 -19.66
N GLN A 105 -6.44 -1.25 -19.96
CA GLN A 105 -7.24 -1.96 -20.96
C GLN A 105 -6.77 -1.61 -22.37
#